data_AF-A0A843JNF7-F1
#
_entry.id   AF-A0A843JNF7-F1
#
_cell.length_a   1.000
_cell.length_b   1.000
_cell.length_c   1.000
_cell.angle_alpha   90.00
_cell.angle_beta   90.00
_cell.angle_gamma   90.00
#
_symmetry.space_group_name_H-M   'P 1'
#
loop_
_entity.id
_entity.type
_entity.pdbx_description
1 polymer ?
#
loop_
_entity_poly.entity_id
_entity_poly.type
_entity_poly.pdbx_seq_one_letter_code
_entity_poly.pdbx_strand_id
1 'polypeptide(L)'
;MSKRTEKAGSSGRFGARYGVIVRNRIKTIEAHQKGKHECPVCHHMAVKRISSGIWYCKHCDTKFAATAYSPDTKKELSKVSEQ
;
A
#
# COMPACT_ATOMS: atom_id res chain seq x y z
N MET A 1 -3.12 21.46 -12.67
CA MET A 1 -2.96 21.21 -11.22
C MET A 1 -1.49 21.39 -10.86
N SER A 2 -1.14 22.42 -10.07
CA SER A 2 0.24 22.69 -9.67
C SER A 2 0.69 21.75 -8.54
N LYS A 3 1.99 21.40 -8.53
CA LYS A 3 2.59 20.61 -7.46
C LYS A 3 2.63 21.47 -6.18
N ARG A 4 1.93 21.03 -5.13
CA ARG A 4 1.79 21.81 -3.89
C ARG A 4 2.98 21.71 -2.93
N THR A 5 3.76 20.62 -3.02
CA THR A 5 4.89 20.36 -2.11
C THR A 5 6.07 19.78 -2.88
N GLU A 6 7.28 20.28 -2.64
CA GLU A 6 8.48 19.74 -3.30
C GLU A 6 8.90 18.36 -2.77
N LYS A 7 9.06 18.23 -1.44
CA LYS A 7 9.62 17.03 -0.79
C LYS A 7 8.62 16.27 0.08
N ALA A 8 7.69 16.97 0.72
CA ALA A 8 6.87 16.41 1.79
C ALA A 8 5.82 15.39 1.30
N GLY A 9 5.19 15.61 0.14
CA GLY A 9 4.17 14.71 -0.40
C GLY A 9 3.03 14.47 0.59
N SER A 10 2.61 13.20 0.75
CA SER A 10 1.51 12.82 1.63
C SER A 10 1.76 13.13 3.11
N SER A 11 3.01 13.07 3.55
CA SER A 11 3.45 13.41 4.91
C SER A 11 3.39 14.91 5.21
N GLY A 12 3.07 15.76 4.23
CA GLY A 12 2.82 17.18 4.44
C GLY A 12 1.70 17.47 5.44
N ARG A 13 0.74 16.55 5.62
CA ARG A 13 -0.36 16.70 6.59
C ARG A 13 0.10 16.83 8.04
N PHE A 14 1.29 16.33 8.36
CA PHE A 14 1.81 16.35 9.72
C PHE A 14 2.42 17.71 10.11
N GLY A 15 2.67 18.60 9.14
CA GLY A 15 3.33 19.88 9.36
C GLY A 15 4.77 19.71 9.84
N ALA A 16 5.16 20.51 10.84
CA ALA A 16 6.51 20.50 11.43
C ALA A 16 6.74 19.36 12.46
N ARG A 17 5.70 18.58 12.79
CA ARG A 17 5.76 17.57 13.87
C ARG A 17 6.49 16.29 13.46
N TYR A 18 6.93 15.52 14.46
CA TYR A 18 7.46 14.14 14.36
C TYR A 18 8.83 13.96 13.69
N GLY A 19 9.48 15.04 13.25
CA GLY A 19 10.82 14.98 12.65
C GLY A 19 10.85 14.44 11.21
N VAL A 20 12.04 14.41 10.60
CA VAL A 20 12.18 14.07 9.16
C VAL A 20 12.13 12.57 8.93
N ILE A 21 12.81 11.76 9.75
CA ILE A 21 12.95 10.31 9.55
C ILE A 21 11.58 9.61 9.59
N VAL A 22 10.77 9.91 10.61
CA VAL A 22 9.43 9.32 10.78
C VAL A 22 8.53 9.71 9.61
N ARG A 23 8.53 11.00 9.22
CA ARG A 23 7.73 11.47 8.08
C ARG A 23 8.14 10.84 6.76
N ASN A 24 9.43 10.58 6.55
CA ASN A 24 9.92 9.89 5.35
C ASN A 24 9.48 8.42 5.32
N ARG A 25 9.54 7.71 6.45
CA ARG A 25 9.05 6.32 6.55
C ARG A 25 7.55 6.22 6.28
N ILE A 26 6.76 7.13 6.85
CA ILE A 26 5.30 7.15 6.59
C ILE A 26 5.02 7.48 5.13
N LYS A 27 5.78 8.41 4.54
CA LYS A 27 5.62 8.78 3.12
C LYS A 27 5.79 7.57 2.21
N THR A 28 6.82 6.75 2.43
CA THR A 28 7.06 5.55 1.61
C THR A 28 5.96 4.51 1.82
N ILE A 29 5.59 4.22 3.07
CA ILE A 29 4.51 3.27 3.39
C ILE A 29 3.19 3.71 2.74
N GLU A 30 2.83 4.99 2.82
CA GLU A 30 1.60 5.50 2.22
C GLU A 30 1.62 5.50 0.70
N ALA A 31 2.78 5.73 0.09
CA ALA A 31 2.93 5.66 -1.36
C ALA A 31 2.67 4.24 -1.86
N HIS A 32 3.21 3.22 -1.17
CA HIS A 32 2.91 1.82 -1.46
C HIS A 32 1.43 1.51 -1.20
N GLN A 33 0.91 1.82 -0.02
CA GLN A 33 -0.46 1.47 0.37
C GLN A 33 -1.55 2.11 -0.51
N LYS A 34 -1.36 3.37 -0.94
CA LYS A 34 -2.33 4.09 -1.79
C LYS A 34 -2.10 3.86 -3.28
N GLY A 35 -1.04 3.13 -3.63
CA GLY A 35 -0.77 2.72 -5.00
C GLY A 35 -1.95 1.95 -5.59
N LYS A 36 -2.12 2.03 -6.90
CA LYS A 36 -2.97 1.08 -7.60
C LYS A 36 -2.18 -0.22 -7.69
N HIS A 37 -2.83 -1.33 -7.37
CA HIS A 37 -2.21 -2.63 -7.43
C HIS A 37 -3.00 -3.58 -8.32
N GLU A 38 -2.30 -4.59 -8.80
CA GLU A 38 -2.85 -5.65 -9.62
C GLU A 38 -3.70 -6.60 -8.79
N CYS A 39 -4.83 -7.01 -9.33
CA CYS A 39 -5.70 -7.99 -8.71
C CYS A 39 -5.23 -9.41 -9.06
N PRO A 40 -5.10 -10.34 -8.10
CA PRO A 40 -4.68 -11.71 -8.37
C PRO A 40 -5.71 -12.52 -9.19
N VAL A 41 -6.95 -12.03 -9.30
CA VAL A 41 -8.03 -12.72 -10.04
C VAL A 41 -8.17 -12.15 -11.44
N CYS A 42 -8.45 -10.85 -11.56
CA CYS A 42 -8.75 -10.23 -12.85
C CYS A 42 -7.57 -9.46 -13.47
N HIS A 43 -6.40 -9.41 -12.82
CA HIS A 43 -5.17 -8.77 -13.31
C HIS A 43 -5.31 -7.27 -13.66
N HIS A 44 -6.41 -6.64 -13.24
CA HIS A 44 -6.62 -5.21 -13.40
C HIS A 44 -6.02 -4.42 -12.23
N MET A 45 -5.49 -3.23 -12.53
CA MET A 45 -4.92 -2.26 -11.57
C MET A 45 -6.00 -1.48 -10.81
N ALA A 46 -6.93 -2.20 -10.18
CA ALA A 46 -8.14 -1.64 -9.57
C ALA A 46 -8.30 -1.98 -8.07
N VAL A 47 -7.26 -2.58 -7.47
CA VAL A 47 -7.26 -2.97 -6.06
C VAL A 47 -7.09 -1.75 -5.15
N LYS A 48 -7.89 -1.71 -4.07
CA LYS A 48 -7.81 -0.69 -3.00
C LYS A 48 -7.87 -1.36 -1.63
N ARG A 49 -7.16 -0.78 -0.66
CA ARG A 49 -7.23 -1.20 0.74
C ARG A 49 -8.55 -0.73 1.37
N ILE A 50 -9.25 -1.64 2.05
CA ILE A 50 -10.44 -1.31 2.87
C ILE A 50 -10.05 -1.20 4.34
N SER A 51 -9.33 -2.20 4.85
CA SER A 51 -8.93 -2.28 6.26
C SER A 51 -7.50 -2.79 6.40
N SER A 52 -7.02 -2.97 7.63
CA SER A 52 -5.75 -3.63 7.91
C SER A 52 -5.78 -5.07 7.40
N GLY A 53 -5.03 -5.33 6.33
CA GLY A 53 -4.93 -6.65 5.69
C GLY A 53 -6.12 -7.07 4.81
N ILE A 54 -7.14 -6.22 4.65
CA ILE A 54 -8.27 -6.50 3.75
C ILE A 54 -8.21 -5.58 2.54
N TRP A 55 -8.14 -6.19 1.36
CA TRP A 55 -8.06 -5.52 0.06
C TRP A 55 -9.26 -5.89 -0.79
N TYR A 56 -9.65 -4.98 -1.66
CA TYR A 56 -10.84 -5.12 -2.50
C TYR A 56 -10.54 -4.64 -3.91
N CYS A 57 -10.90 -5.45 -4.90
CA CYS A 57 -10.82 -5.08 -6.30
C CYS A 57 -12.16 -4.49 -6.75
N LYS A 58 -12.14 -3.26 -7.27
CA LYS A 58 -13.33 -2.61 -7.82
C LYS A 58 -13.86 -3.22 -9.12
N HIS A 59 -13.04 -4.04 -9.81
CA HIS A 59 -13.37 -4.54 -11.14
C HIS A 59 -14.13 -5.87 -11.10
N CYS A 60 -13.80 -6.74 -10.14
CA CYS A 60 -14.39 -8.07 -9.98
C CYS A 60 -15.08 -8.28 -8.63
N ASP A 61 -15.20 -7.21 -7.84
CA ASP A 61 -15.83 -7.19 -6.51
C ASP A 61 -15.26 -8.16 -5.47
N THR A 62 -14.08 -8.72 -5.72
CA THR A 62 -13.43 -9.66 -4.80
C THR A 62 -12.78 -8.94 -3.63
N LYS A 63 -12.99 -9.46 -2.42
CA LYS A 63 -12.26 -9.08 -1.21
C LYS A 63 -11.28 -10.19 -0.87
N PHE A 64 -10.04 -9.83 -0.56
CA PHE A 64 -9.01 -10.80 -0.20
C PHE A 64 -8.15 -10.32 0.97
N ALA A 65 -7.57 -11.28 1.67
CA ALA A 65 -6.66 -11.04 2.79
C ALA A 65 -5.22 -10.98 2.28
N ALA A 66 -4.48 -9.94 2.67
CA ALA A 66 -3.08 -9.75 2.33
C ALA A 66 -2.35 -9.00 3.46
N THR A 67 -1.11 -8.57 3.24
CA THR A 67 -0.40 -7.77 4.25
C THR A 67 -1.05 -6.39 4.49
N ALA A 68 -0.66 -5.74 5.58
CA ALA A 68 -1.27 -4.48 6.01
C ALA A 68 -1.00 -3.30 5.06
N TYR A 69 0.17 -3.27 4.40
CA TYR A 69 0.62 -2.15 3.58
C TYR A 69 0.85 -2.51 2.11
N SER A 70 0.89 -3.80 1.78
CA SER A 70 1.00 -4.31 0.42
C SER A 70 -0.06 -5.40 0.18
N PRO A 71 -0.63 -5.51 -1.04
CA PRO A 71 -1.58 -6.55 -1.38
C PRO A 71 -0.93 -7.93 -1.61
N ASP A 72 0.30 -8.13 -1.15
CA ASP A 72 0.98 -9.42 -1.23
C ASP A 72 0.30 -10.43 -0.31
N THR A 73 -0.25 -11.48 -0.90
CA THR A 73 -0.69 -12.67 -0.18
C THR A 73 0.57 -13.48 0.12
N LYS A 74 0.95 -13.66 1.39
CA LYS A 74 2.12 -14.45 1.78
C LYS A 74 2.00 -15.90 1.27
N LYS A 75 2.45 -16.17 0.04
CA LYS A 75 2.81 -17.52 -0.42
C LYS A 75 4.19 -17.94 0.10
N GLU A 76 4.97 -17.00 0.64
CA GLU A 76 6.35 -17.20 1.10
C GLU A 76 6.44 -17.74 2.55
N LEU A 77 5.76 -18.85 2.83
CA LEU A 77 6.11 -19.76 3.94
C LEU A 77 6.32 -21.20 3.44
N SER A 78 6.13 -21.47 2.14
CA SER A 78 6.24 -22.82 1.56
C SER A 78 7.49 -23.06 0.72
N LYS A 79 8.44 -22.13 0.65
CA LYS A 79 9.69 -22.30 -0.14
C LYS A 79 10.98 -22.33 0.69
N VAL A 80 10.89 -22.23 2.02
CA VAL A 80 12.07 -22.17 2.90
C VAL A 80 12.19 -23.40 3.82
N SER A 81 11.27 -24.36 3.77
CA SER A 81 11.37 -25.61 4.56
C SER A 81 11.94 -26.81 3.79
N GLU A 82 12.39 -26.62 2.54
CA GLU A 82 13.07 -27.65 1.75
C GLU A 82 14.43 -27.11 1.29
N GLN A 83 15.38 -27.04 2.21
CA GLN A 83 16.83 -27.24 2.01
C GLN A 83 17.55 -27.24 3.37
#